data_AF-A0A176XFV1-F1
#
_entry.id   AF-A0A176XFV1-F1
#
_cell.length_a   1.000
_cell.length_b   1.000
_cell.length_c   1.000
_cell.angle_alpha   90.00
_cell.angle_beta   90.00
_cell.angle_gamma   90.00
#
_symmetry.space_group_name_H-M   'P 1'
#
loop_
_entity.id
_entity.type
_entity.pdbx_description
1 polymer ?
#
loop_
_entity_poly.entity_id
_entity_poly.type
_entity_poly.pdbx_seq_one_letter_code
_entity_poly.pdbx_strand_id
1 'polypeptide(L)'
;MEFYFPAEFGEQLAFGAAVVSAIIGLFFMFAPGLTLRAFGLLPAGERRDGYALVRSSLSGFYLGLGVAALLLAQPMVYLAFGAAFGLSVFGGILSILSDGGASMRNLLLLVVHFLLAALSLSYVFGLV
;
A
#
# COMPACT_ATOMS: atom_id res chain seq x y z
N MET A 1 -25.87 2.01 12.23
CA MET A 1 -24.44 1.66 12.30
C MET A 1 -23.71 2.98 12.49
N GLU A 2 -23.12 3.18 13.65
CA GLU A 2 -22.28 4.36 13.89
C GLU A 2 -20.95 4.16 13.16
N PHE A 3 -20.42 5.23 12.55
CA PHE A 3 -19.12 5.19 11.90
C PHE A 3 -18.03 5.08 12.98
N TYR A 4 -17.27 3.99 12.98
CA TYR A 4 -16.18 3.81 13.91
C TYR A 4 -15.03 4.75 13.56
N PHE A 5 -14.69 5.64 14.50
CA PHE A 5 -13.51 6.48 14.42
C PHE A 5 -12.67 6.27 15.70
N PRO A 6 -11.37 5.94 15.57
CA PRO A 6 -10.53 5.66 16.73
C PRO A 6 -10.39 6.85 17.69
N ALA A 7 -10.42 6.58 18.99
CA ALA A 7 -10.20 7.59 20.03
C ALA A 7 -8.71 7.80 20.35
N GLU A 8 -7.89 6.75 20.20
CA GLU A 8 -6.46 6.77 20.48
C GLU A 8 -5.67 7.36 19.30
N PHE A 9 -4.68 8.21 19.59
CA PHE A 9 -3.88 8.87 18.56
C PHE A 9 -3.10 7.86 17.68
N GLY A 10 -2.46 6.86 18.29
CA GLY A 10 -1.76 5.81 17.54
C GLY A 10 -2.71 5.07 16.58
N GLU A 11 -3.90 4.69 17.06
CA GLU A 11 -4.89 4.02 16.23
C GLU A 11 -5.41 4.93 15.11
N GLN A 12 -5.57 6.25 15.35
CA GLN A 12 -5.93 7.21 14.32
C GLN A 12 -4.89 7.28 13.19
N LEU A 13 -3.59 7.18 13.51
CA LEU A 13 -2.52 7.13 12.51
C LEU A 13 -2.60 5.84 11.68
N ALA A 14 -2.81 4.69 12.32
CA ALA A 14 -2.97 3.41 11.64
C ALA A 14 -4.22 3.38 10.75
N PHE A 15 -5.33 3.93 11.24
CA PHE A 15 -6.57 4.11 10.48
C PHE A 15 -6.37 5.03 9.28
N GLY A 16 -5.69 6.17 9.46
CA GLY A 16 -5.34 7.09 8.38
C GLY A 16 -4.48 6.43 7.29
N ALA A 17 -3.50 5.62 7.69
CA ALA A 17 -2.69 4.84 6.76
C ALA A 17 -3.56 3.85 5.95
N ALA A 18 -4.50 3.16 6.61
CA ALA A 18 -5.43 2.26 5.94
C ALA A 18 -6.34 2.99 4.94
N VAL A 19 -6.84 4.20 5.26
CA VAL A 19 -7.59 5.06 4.34
C VAL A 19 -6.76 5.41 3.11
N VAL A 20 -5.53 5.90 3.31
CA VAL A 20 -4.62 6.27 2.22
C VAL A 20 -4.34 5.07 1.31
N SER A 21 -4.03 3.91 1.89
CA SER A 21 -3.82 2.67 1.13
C SER A 21 -5.06 2.29 0.31
N ALA A 22 -6.25 2.38 0.89
CA ALA A 22 -7.50 2.08 0.19
C ALA A 22 -7.74 3.04 -0.98
N ILE A 23 -7.49 4.34 -0.82
CA ILE A 23 -7.62 5.33 -1.90
C ILE A 23 -6.63 5.04 -3.04
N ILE A 24 -5.37 4.74 -2.71
CA ILE A 24 -4.34 4.36 -3.70
C ILE A 24 -4.77 3.08 -4.43
N GLY A 25 -5.26 2.08 -3.69
CA GLY A 25 -5.77 0.83 -4.25
C GLY A 25 -6.94 1.06 -5.20
N LEU A 26 -7.91 1.91 -4.84
CA LEU A 26 -9.00 2.30 -5.74
C LEU A 26 -8.47 2.93 -7.03
N PHE A 27 -7.52 3.87 -6.92
CA PHE A 27 -6.91 4.49 -8.09
C PHE A 27 -6.23 3.45 -8.99
N PHE A 28 -5.45 2.52 -8.44
CA PHE A 28 -4.81 1.46 -9.21
C PHE A 28 -5.81 0.48 -9.86
N MET A 29 -6.93 0.20 -9.19
CA MET A 29 -7.97 -0.71 -9.69
C MET A 29 -8.68 -0.13 -10.93
N PHE A 30 -9.05 1.16 -10.86
CA PHE A 30 -9.85 1.81 -11.89
C PHE A 30 -9.02 2.50 -12.98
N ALA A 31 -7.78 2.89 -12.68
CA ALA A 31 -6.88 3.57 -13.60
C ALA A 31 -5.53 2.83 -13.86
N PRO A 32 -5.51 1.52 -14.15
CA PRO A 32 -4.27 0.75 -14.21
C PRO A 32 -3.36 1.16 -15.38
N GLY A 33 -3.90 1.73 -16.46
CA GLY A 33 -3.07 2.26 -17.56
C GLY A 33 -2.26 3.49 -17.17
N LEU A 34 -2.81 4.33 -16.29
CA LEU A 34 -2.07 5.45 -15.70
C LEU A 34 -0.99 4.93 -14.76
N THR A 35 -1.29 3.90 -13.95
CA THR A 35 -0.30 3.24 -13.08
C THR A 35 0.85 2.66 -13.88
N LEU A 36 0.57 1.85 -14.91
CA LEU A 36 1.62 1.26 -15.76
C LEU A 36 2.51 2.34 -16.39
N ARG A 37 1.90 3.37 -17.00
CA ARG A 37 2.63 4.51 -17.59
C ARG A 37 3.46 5.27 -16.56
N ALA A 38 2.94 5.45 -15.35
CA ALA A 38 3.68 6.08 -14.26
C ALA A 38 4.95 5.30 -13.92
N PHE A 39 4.97 3.97 -14.04
CA PHE A 39 6.19 3.19 -13.84
C PHE A 39 7.00 2.93 -15.12
N GLY A 40 6.68 3.62 -16.23
CA GLY A 40 7.34 3.40 -17.51
C GLY A 40 7.05 2.03 -18.13
N LEU A 41 6.05 1.32 -17.60
CA LEU A 41 5.60 0.03 -18.10
C LEU A 41 4.60 0.25 -19.23
N LEU A 42 4.85 -0.40 -20.36
CA LEU A 42 3.93 -0.45 -21.50
C LEU A 42 3.41 -1.88 -21.64
N PRO A 43 2.10 -2.08 -21.89
CA PRO A 43 1.59 -3.40 -22.29
C PRO A 43 2.34 -3.92 -23.51
N ALA A 44 2.73 -5.19 -23.49
CA ALA A 44 3.46 -5.82 -24.59
C ALA A 44 2.51 -6.08 -25.78
N GLY A 45 2.46 -5.13 -26.72
CA GLY A 45 1.59 -5.21 -27.90
C GLY A 45 0.11 -5.24 -27.51
N GLU A 46 -0.63 -6.24 -28.00
CA GLU A 46 -2.06 -6.41 -27.68
C GLU A 46 -2.33 -7.11 -26.34
N ARG A 47 -1.28 -7.62 -25.66
CA ARG A 47 -1.45 -8.38 -24.42
C ARG A 47 -1.90 -7.47 -23.28
N ARG A 48 -3.03 -7.85 -22.66
CA ARG A 48 -3.66 -7.10 -21.56
C ARG A 48 -3.28 -7.62 -20.16
N ASP A 49 -2.33 -8.55 -20.08
CA ASP A 49 -1.94 -9.24 -18.85
C ASP A 49 -1.44 -8.26 -17.76
N GLY A 50 -0.74 -7.19 -18.16
CA GLY A 50 -0.29 -6.15 -17.23
C GLY A 50 -1.44 -5.44 -16.51
N TYR A 51 -2.59 -5.25 -17.17
CA TYR A 51 -3.78 -4.70 -16.53
C TYR A 51 -4.38 -5.67 -15.50
N ALA A 52 -4.34 -6.97 -15.79
CA ALA A 52 -4.82 -7.98 -14.85
C ALA A 52 -3.95 -7.98 -13.59
N LEU A 53 -2.62 -8.00 -13.74
CA LEU A 53 -1.67 -7.99 -12.61
C LEU A 53 -1.82 -6.73 -11.74
N VAL A 54 -1.99 -5.56 -12.35
CA VAL A 54 -2.21 -4.32 -11.60
C VAL A 54 -3.54 -4.37 -10.84
N ARG A 55 -4.62 -4.86 -11.45
CA ARG A 55 -5.92 -4.92 -10.78
C ARG A 55 -5.98 -5.99 -9.69
N SER A 56 -5.54 -7.20 -9.97
CA SER A 56 -5.65 -8.31 -9.02
C SER A 56 -4.64 -8.17 -7.89
N SER A 57 -3.36 -8.08 -8.22
CA SER A 57 -2.29 -8.12 -7.23
C SER A 57 -2.06 -6.73 -6.65
N LEU A 58 -1.63 -5.75 -7.46
CA LEU A 58 -1.23 -4.47 -6.89
C LEU A 58 -2.41 -3.75 -6.21
N SER A 59 -3.52 -3.58 -6.93
CA SER A 59 -4.65 -2.82 -6.41
C SER A 59 -5.49 -3.60 -5.39
N GLY A 60 -5.66 -4.90 -5.62
CA GLY A 60 -6.40 -5.77 -4.73
C GLY A 60 -5.77 -5.88 -3.34
N PHE A 61 -4.44 -5.98 -3.24
CA PHE A 61 -3.78 -6.01 -1.93
C PHE A 61 -3.83 -4.66 -1.21
N TYR A 62 -3.61 -3.53 -1.90
CA TYR A 62 -3.72 -2.19 -1.29
C TYR A 62 -5.12 -1.90 -0.77
N LEU A 63 -6.11 -2.16 -1.63
CA LEU A 63 -7.51 -1.89 -1.31
C LEU A 63 -8.03 -2.88 -0.27
N GLY A 64 -7.78 -4.17 -0.49
CA GLY A 64 -8.29 -5.24 0.37
C GLY A 64 -7.74 -5.17 1.78
N LEU A 65 -6.41 -5.01 1.95
CA LEU A 65 -5.81 -4.86 3.27
C LEU A 65 -6.23 -3.56 3.95
N GLY A 66 -6.27 -2.44 3.20
CA GLY A 66 -6.73 -1.16 3.72
C GLY A 66 -8.18 -1.22 4.21
N VAL A 67 -9.10 -1.71 3.38
CA VAL A 67 -10.52 -1.85 3.75
C VAL A 67 -10.70 -2.85 4.89
N ALA A 68 -9.99 -3.98 4.91
CA ALA A 68 -10.05 -4.93 6.02
C ALA A 68 -9.60 -4.27 7.33
N ALA A 69 -8.53 -3.48 7.31
CA ALA A 69 -8.06 -2.74 8.47
C ALA A 69 -9.08 -1.69 8.96
N LEU A 70 -9.76 -0.99 8.03
CA LEU A 70 -10.80 -0.01 8.37
C LEU A 70 -12.07 -0.65 8.96
N LEU A 71 -12.51 -1.79 8.39
CA LEU A 71 -13.76 -2.43 8.79
C LEU A 71 -13.62 -3.22 10.09
N LEU A 72 -12.46 -3.83 10.32
CA LEU A 72 -12.22 -4.67 11.48
C LEU A 72 -11.62 -3.88 12.65
N ALA A 73 -10.79 -2.86 12.39
CA ALA A 73 -10.14 -2.03 13.40
C ALA A 73 -9.49 -2.85 14.53
N GLN A 74 -8.81 -3.95 14.17
CA GLN A 74 -8.15 -4.83 15.14
C GLN A 74 -6.62 -4.69 15.07
N PRO A 75 -5.90 -4.70 16.21
CA PRO A 75 -4.45 -4.60 16.23
C PRO A 75 -3.73 -5.64 15.37
N MET A 76 -4.22 -6.89 15.34
CA MET A 76 -3.63 -7.95 14.50
C MET A 76 -3.83 -7.69 12.99
N VAL A 77 -4.90 -6.98 12.60
CA VAL A 77 -5.12 -6.59 11.19
C VAL A 77 -4.19 -5.44 10.82
N TYR A 78 -4.02 -4.46 11.71
CA TYR A 78 -3.02 -3.39 11.52
C TYR A 78 -1.58 -3.92 11.50
N LEU A 79 -1.28 -4.98 12.27
CA LEU A 79 0.00 -5.68 12.20
C LEU A 79 0.22 -6.29 10.82
N ALA A 80 -0.77 -7.04 10.31
CA ALA A 80 -0.68 -7.67 9.00
C ALA A 80 -0.55 -6.64 7.88
N PHE A 81 -1.32 -5.55 7.95
CA PHE A 81 -1.24 -4.40 7.05
C PHE A 81 0.17 -3.77 7.06
N GLY A 82 0.67 -3.44 8.25
CA GLY A 82 1.98 -2.82 8.42
C GLY A 82 3.12 -3.72 7.99
N ALA A 83 3.05 -5.02 8.31
CA ALA A 83 4.04 -6.02 7.89
C ALA A 83 4.07 -6.18 6.36
N ALA A 84 2.90 -6.21 5.69
CA ALA A 84 2.83 -6.31 4.24
C ALA A 84 3.51 -5.11 3.55
N PHE A 85 3.28 -3.89 4.04
CA PHE A 85 3.98 -2.70 3.55
C PHE A 85 5.45 -2.67 3.96
N GLY A 86 5.81 -3.16 5.14
CA GLY A 86 7.21 -3.32 5.56
C GLY A 86 7.99 -4.26 4.65
N LEU A 87 7.40 -5.38 4.25
CA LEU A 87 7.97 -6.28 3.25
C LEU A 87 8.03 -5.65 1.85
N SER A 88 7.07 -4.77 1.52
CA SER A 88 7.12 -3.99 0.27
C SER A 88 8.28 -2.99 0.27
N VAL A 89 8.57 -2.34 1.39
CA VAL A 89 9.78 -1.49 1.56
C VAL A 89 11.04 -2.32 1.35
N PHE A 90 11.13 -3.48 2.01
CA PHE A 90 12.28 -4.37 1.85
C PHE A 90 12.47 -4.80 0.39
N GLY A 91 11.41 -5.21 -0.30
CA GLY A 91 11.44 -5.54 -1.73
C GLY A 91 11.88 -4.36 -2.60
N GLY A 92 11.43 -3.14 -2.29
CA GLY A 92 11.86 -1.93 -2.99
C GLY A 92 13.34 -1.61 -2.80
N ILE A 93 13.88 -1.81 -1.59
CA ILE A 93 15.32 -1.69 -1.32
C ILE A 93 16.10 -2.72 -2.13
N LEU A 94 15.65 -3.99 -2.16
CA LEU A 94 16.29 -5.02 -2.97
C LEU A 94 16.31 -4.65 -4.46
N SER A 95 15.20 -4.15 -5.01
CA SER A 95 15.19 -3.73 -6.43
C SER A 95 16.15 -2.57 -6.72
N ILE A 96 16.33 -1.63 -5.79
CA ILE A 96 17.33 -0.56 -5.93
C ILE A 96 18.75 -1.12 -5.93
N LEU A 97 19.05 -2.03 -5.00
CA LEU A 97 20.39 -2.60 -4.82
C LEU A 97 20.76 -3.61 -5.92
N SER A 98 19.81 -4.43 -6.36
CA SER A 98 20.04 -5.53 -7.30
C SER A 98 19.82 -5.12 -8.76
N ASP A 99 18.81 -4.30 -9.05
CA ASP A 99 18.42 -3.97 -10.43
C ASP A 99 18.82 -2.53 -10.83
N GLY A 100 19.46 -1.78 -9.93
CA GLY A 100 19.78 -0.37 -10.14
C GLY A 100 18.54 0.53 -10.23
N GLY A 101 17.40 0.08 -9.69
CA GLY A 101 16.09 0.70 -9.83
C GLY A 101 15.87 2.01 -9.07
N ALA A 102 16.92 2.80 -8.79
CA ALA A 102 16.89 4.06 -8.03
C ALA A 102 16.25 5.24 -8.79
N SER A 103 15.12 5.01 -9.47
CA SER A 103 14.36 6.08 -10.10
C SER A 103 13.62 6.92 -9.05
N MET A 104 13.39 8.20 -9.35
CA MET A 104 12.61 9.08 -8.47
C MET A 104 11.23 8.51 -8.13
N ARG A 105 10.60 7.80 -9.08
CA ARG A 105 9.28 7.20 -8.91
C ARG A 105 9.30 6.01 -7.94
N ASN A 106 10.34 5.18 -8.02
CA ASN A 106 10.54 4.07 -7.10
C ASN A 106 10.87 4.57 -5.70
N LEU A 107 11.67 5.63 -5.57
CA LEU A 107 11.95 6.27 -4.28
C LEU A 107 10.67 6.85 -3.65
N LEU A 108 9.83 7.54 -4.43
CA LEU A 108 8.55 8.04 -3.94
C LEU A 108 7.63 6.89 -3.48
N LEU A 109 7.55 5.82 -4.26
CA LEU A 109 6.76 4.65 -3.89
C LEU A 109 7.30 3.99 -2.60
N LEU A 110 8.62 3.89 -2.46
CA LEU A 110 9.29 3.36 -1.28
C LEU A 110 8.94 4.18 -0.03
N VAL A 111 8.94 5.52 -0.14
CA VAL A 111 8.53 6.41 0.95
C VAL A 111 7.07 6.18 1.31
N VAL A 112 6.17 6.03 0.33
CA VAL A 112 4.76 5.73 0.59
C VAL A 112 4.62 4.41 1.35
N HIS A 113 5.28 3.33 0.92
CA HIS A 113 5.24 2.04 1.65
C HIS A 113 5.79 2.18 3.06
N PHE A 114 6.89 2.91 3.22
CA PHE A 114 7.51 3.14 4.52
C PHE A 114 6.57 3.87 5.46
N LEU A 115 5.90 4.93 5.00
CA LEU A 115 4.93 5.66 5.82
C LEU A 115 3.73 4.78 6.20
N LEU A 116 3.17 4.02 5.26
CA LEU A 116 2.05 3.12 5.54
C LEU A 116 2.44 2.04 6.57
N ALA A 117 3.64 1.48 6.47
CA ALA A 117 4.18 0.52 7.41
C ALA A 117 4.48 1.15 8.78
N ALA A 118 5.18 2.28 8.81
CA ALA A 118 5.62 2.92 10.04
C ALA A 118 4.43 3.40 10.88
N LEU A 119 3.44 4.05 10.25
CA LEU A 119 2.24 4.54 10.96
C LEU A 119 1.46 3.39 11.59
N SER A 120 1.25 2.29 10.86
CA SER A 120 0.51 1.14 11.39
C SER A 120 1.29 0.35 12.43
N LEU A 121 2.59 0.08 12.20
CA LEU A 121 3.41 -0.68 13.15
C LEU A 121 3.74 0.11 14.42
N SER A 122 3.89 1.43 14.32
CA SER A 122 4.13 2.27 15.50
C SER A 122 2.99 2.17 16.51
N TYR A 123 1.75 2.14 16.03
CA TYR A 123 0.57 1.86 16.86
C TYR A 123 0.61 0.45 17.45
N VAL A 124 0.80 -0.58 16.62
CA VAL A 124 0.74 -1.98 17.08
C VAL A 124 1.79 -2.31 18.14
N PHE A 125 2.98 -1.72 18.03
CA PHE A 125 4.07 -1.91 19.00
C PHE A 125 4.03 -0.92 20.17
N GLY A 126 3.03 -0.03 20.25
CA GLY A 126 2.87 0.93 21.34
C GLY A 126 3.97 2.00 21.39
N LEU A 127 4.48 2.41 20.23
CA LEU A 127 5.50 3.46 20.10
C LEU A 127 4.91 4.88 20.15
N VAL A 128 3.60 5.01 19.87
CA VAL A 128 2.82 6.26 19.83
C VAL A 128 1.41 6.05 20.35
#